data_AF-A0A1G8VF06-F1
#
_entry.id   AF-A0A1G8VF06-F1
#
_cell.length_a   1.000
_cell.length_b   1.000
_cell.length_c   1.000
_cell.angle_alpha   90.00
_cell.angle_beta   90.00
_cell.angle_gamma   90.00
#
_symmetry.space_group_name_H-M   'P 1'
#
loop_
_entity.id
_entity.type
_entity.pdbx_description
1 polymer ?
#
loop_
_entity_poly.entity_id
_entity_poly.type
_entity_poly.pdbx_seq_one_letter_code
_entity_poly.pdbx_strand_id
1 'polypeptide(L)'
;MTKKRPVTFRPFKAPRYAYNKLRICRHCGNYTALGEERCLKCGRAALRPIDQQAASLAGRKMQTRLLLLLLLTLAAVYFGQSLQQMALSGAGGAVLIAALYYMQRKVRQNENLVSLNELLGRNIDRIREGLELNRQEAVAVLREDDVLAYEKLREISVLLRGDRIARQRVALLHGFQLRKDMNLELEQLLLRDFEPLLAEYIGEIARVRPELIKDRTLRYVKNYEAQILEMDKGRDILAGVAGAAVRLKRYVLLYSGLIGRYIQDLPKDRFLRLSRLITASPHEAWNGLDQKVAEVREAKYRWDPDF
;
A
#
# COMPACT_ATOMS: atom_id res chain seq x y z
N MET A 1 15.79 17.22 22.69
CA MET A 1 15.51 16.94 21.27
C MET A 1 16.59 16.01 20.75
N THR A 2 16.23 14.78 20.37
CA THR A 2 17.13 13.84 19.70
C THR A 2 17.49 14.40 18.32
N LYS A 3 18.79 14.47 18.00
CA LYS A 3 19.27 14.96 16.71
C LYS A 3 18.85 13.98 15.62
N LYS A 4 17.96 14.40 14.72
CA LYS A 4 17.52 13.58 13.58
C LYS A 4 18.70 13.29 12.65
N ARG A 5 18.74 12.08 12.10
CA ARG A 5 19.83 11.64 11.22
C ARG A 5 19.42 11.71 9.75
N PRO A 6 20.27 12.24 8.85
CA PRO A 6 20.02 12.16 7.42
C PRO A 6 20.16 10.70 6.95
N VAL A 7 19.17 10.22 6.19
CA VAL A 7 19.16 8.86 5.63
C VAL A 7 18.76 8.86 4.16
N THR A 8 19.01 7.74 3.49
CA THR A 8 18.59 7.49 2.10
C THR A 8 17.90 6.15 2.03
N PHE A 9 16.64 6.14 1.64
CA PHE A 9 15.88 4.91 1.43
C PHE A 9 16.07 4.39 0.01
N ARG A 10 16.10 3.07 -0.13
CA ARG A 10 15.97 2.39 -1.42
C ARG A 10 14.63 2.78 -2.08
N PRO A 11 14.61 2.95 -3.41
CA PRO A 11 13.38 3.23 -4.13
C PRO A 11 12.32 2.16 -3.87
N PHE A 12 11.17 2.57 -3.36
CA PHE A 12 10.08 1.64 -3.08
C PHE A 12 9.30 1.36 -4.35
N LYS A 13 9.36 0.11 -4.82
CA LYS A 13 8.60 -0.36 -5.98
C LYS A 13 7.21 -0.81 -5.53
N ALA A 14 6.23 0.09 -5.62
CA ALA A 14 4.84 -0.22 -5.34
C ALA A 14 4.33 -1.30 -6.32
N PRO A 15 3.82 -2.44 -5.83
CA PRO A 15 3.35 -3.48 -6.71
C PRO A 15 1.97 -3.13 -7.30
N ARG A 16 1.70 -3.60 -8.53
CA ARG A 16 0.37 -3.47 -9.16
C ARG A 16 -0.72 -4.20 -8.35
N TYR A 17 -0.39 -5.36 -7.81
CA TYR A 17 -1.24 -6.14 -6.92
C TYR A 17 -0.46 -6.53 -5.68
N ALA A 18 -1.09 -6.50 -4.50
CA ALA A 18 -0.40 -6.78 -3.24
C ALA A 18 0.28 -8.16 -3.23
N TYR A 19 -0.36 -9.18 -3.81
CA TYR A 19 0.20 -10.54 -3.89
C TYR A 19 1.50 -10.63 -4.70
N ASN A 20 1.84 -9.64 -5.53
CA ASN A 20 3.10 -9.63 -6.28
C ASN A 20 4.33 -9.52 -5.37
N LYS A 21 4.17 -9.02 -4.14
CA LYS A 21 5.24 -9.01 -3.13
C LYS A 21 5.42 -10.36 -2.45
N LEU A 22 4.42 -11.24 -2.52
CA LEU A 22 4.43 -12.51 -1.83
C LEU A 22 5.25 -13.55 -2.61
N ARG A 23 6.19 -14.17 -1.91
CA ARG A 23 7.00 -15.28 -2.39
C ARG A 23 6.82 -16.50 -1.48
N ILE A 24 6.95 -17.68 -2.06
CA ILE A 24 6.90 -18.96 -1.35
C ILE A 24 8.21 -19.73 -1.54
N CYS A 25 8.72 -20.32 -0.47
CA CYS A 25 9.84 -21.25 -0.55
C CYS A 25 9.37 -22.62 -1.08
N ARG A 26 9.95 -23.09 -2.18
CA ARG A 26 9.63 -24.42 -2.74
C ARG A 26 10.04 -25.58 -1.83
N HIS A 27 10.97 -25.36 -0.91
CA HIS A 27 11.48 -26.41 -0.02
C HIS A 27 10.63 -26.56 1.25
N CYS A 28 10.48 -25.50 2.04
CA CYS A 28 9.76 -25.56 3.32
C CYS A 28 8.33 -25.03 3.27
N GLY A 29 7.87 -24.51 2.12
CA GLY A 29 6.54 -23.92 1.97
C GLY A 29 6.33 -22.58 2.70
N ASN A 30 7.38 -22.00 3.31
CA ASN A 30 7.27 -20.74 4.03
C ASN A 30 7.05 -19.56 3.09
N TYR A 31 6.22 -18.61 3.53
CA TYR A 31 5.92 -17.39 2.81
C TYR A 31 6.79 -16.23 3.27
N THR A 32 7.10 -15.32 2.36
CA THR A 32 7.84 -14.10 2.67
C THR A 32 7.41 -12.96 1.75
N ALA A 33 7.39 -11.73 2.28
CA ALA A 33 7.24 -10.49 1.53
C ALA A 33 8.58 -9.78 1.29
N LEU A 34 9.64 -10.23 1.96
CA LEU A 34 10.95 -9.59 1.89
C LEU A 34 11.65 -9.92 0.56
N GLY A 35 12.44 -8.96 0.08
CA GLY A 35 13.14 -9.02 -1.21
C GLY A 35 14.35 -9.94 -1.25
N GLU A 36 14.69 -10.61 -0.14
CA GLU A 36 15.83 -11.52 -0.01
C GLU A 36 15.72 -12.73 -0.96
N GLU A 37 16.88 -13.31 -1.29
CA GLU A 37 16.97 -14.49 -2.15
C GLU A 37 16.83 -15.80 -1.37
N ARG A 38 17.24 -15.79 -0.10
CA ARG A 38 17.23 -16.97 0.77
C ARG A 38 16.00 -16.97 1.66
N CYS A 39 15.46 -18.16 1.92
CA CYS A 39 14.33 -18.31 2.82
C CYS A 39 14.78 -18.14 4.28
N LEU A 40 14.14 -17.23 5.03
CA LEU A 40 14.42 -17.02 6.46
C LEU A 40 14.19 -18.27 7.32
N LYS A 41 13.34 -19.21 6.90
CA LYS A 41 13.03 -20.43 7.68
C LYS A 41 14.03 -21.56 7.45
N CYS A 42 14.50 -21.77 6.21
CA CYS A 42 15.34 -22.92 5.86
C CYS A 42 16.70 -22.57 5.22
N GLY A 43 17.01 -21.28 5.05
CA GLY A 43 18.25 -20.77 4.46
C GLY A 43 18.43 -21.01 2.96
N ARG A 44 17.58 -21.83 2.31
CA ARG A 44 17.75 -22.20 0.90
C ARG A 44 17.30 -21.09 -0.05
N ALA A 45 18.03 -20.91 -1.15
CA ALA A 45 17.69 -20.03 -2.27
C ALA A 45 16.60 -20.65 -3.17
N ALA A 46 15.41 -20.86 -2.60
CA ALA A 46 14.30 -21.57 -3.25
C ALA A 46 13.00 -20.73 -3.26
N LEU A 47 13.11 -19.41 -3.15
CA LEU A 47 11.98 -18.49 -3.16
C LEU A 47 11.45 -18.28 -4.57
N ARG A 48 10.13 -18.42 -4.76
CA ARG A 48 9.45 -18.15 -6.03
C ARG A 48 8.30 -17.18 -5.81
N PRO A 49 8.06 -16.21 -6.72
CA PRO A 49 6.83 -15.43 -6.75
C PRO A 49 5.58 -16.32 -6.75
N ILE A 50 4.55 -15.89 -6.02
CA ILE A 50 3.36 -16.72 -5.78
C ILE A 50 2.51 -16.94 -7.02
N ASP A 51 2.45 -15.95 -7.90
CA ASP A 51 1.79 -15.98 -9.20
C ASP A 51 2.41 -17.05 -10.11
N GLN A 52 3.74 -17.14 -10.15
CA GLN A 52 4.44 -18.18 -10.91
C GLN A 52 4.21 -19.57 -10.32
N GLN A 53 4.07 -19.67 -8.99
CA GLN A 53 3.75 -20.94 -8.34
C GLN A 53 2.33 -21.38 -8.69
N ALA A 54 1.35 -20.47 -8.64
CA ALA A 54 -0.02 -20.74 -9.03
C ALA A 54 -0.13 -21.14 -10.51
N ALA A 55 0.53 -20.41 -11.42
CA ALA A 55 0.58 -20.74 -12.84
C ALA A 55 1.21 -22.11 -13.11
N SER A 56 2.21 -22.50 -12.32
CA SER A 56 2.83 -23.83 -12.41
C SER A 56 1.89 -24.94 -11.96
N LEU A 57 1.07 -24.70 -10.94
CA LEU A 57 0.06 -25.67 -10.49
C LEU A 57 -1.09 -25.80 -11.48
N ALA A 58 -1.59 -24.69 -12.01
CA ALA A 58 -2.61 -24.68 -13.07
C ALA A 58 -2.11 -25.42 -14.32
N GLY A 59 -0.87 -25.17 -14.75
CA GLY A 59 -0.23 -25.87 -15.87
C GLY A 59 -0.14 -27.39 -15.66
N ARG A 60 0.24 -27.84 -14.46
CA ARG A 60 0.26 -29.27 -14.11
C ARG A 60 -1.13 -29.90 -14.16
N LYS A 61 -2.17 -29.22 -13.63
CA LYS A 61 -3.56 -29.69 -13.72
C LYS A 61 -4.00 -29.84 -15.18
N MET A 62 -3.69 -28.88 -16.04
CA MET A 62 -3.99 -28.92 -17.48
C MET A 62 -3.28 -30.08 -18.19
N GLN A 63 -1.98 -30.25 -17.96
CA GLN A 63 -1.19 -31.37 -18.50
C GLN A 63 -1.73 -32.72 -18.05
N THR A 64 -2.12 -32.84 -16.77
CA THR A 64 -2.69 -34.08 -16.24
C THR A 64 -4.01 -34.43 -16.94
N ARG A 65 -4.88 -33.44 -17.20
CA ARG A 65 -6.12 -33.64 -17.97
C ARG A 65 -5.86 -34.10 -19.40
N LEU A 66 -4.85 -33.54 -20.07
CA LEU A 66 -4.44 -33.95 -21.43
C LEU A 66 -3.88 -35.38 -21.45
N LEU A 67 -3.01 -35.72 -20.50
CA LEU A 67 -2.46 -37.07 -20.36
C LEU A 67 -3.55 -38.10 -20.06
N LEU A 68 -4.54 -37.75 -19.25
CA LEU A 68 -5.69 -38.61 -18.96
C LEU A 68 -6.53 -38.86 -20.21
N LEU A 69 -6.82 -37.82 -21.00
CA LEU A 69 -7.50 -38.01 -22.29
C LEU A 69 -6.67 -38.86 -23.24
N LEU A 70 -5.37 -38.61 -23.37
CA LEU A 70 -4.48 -39.41 -24.20
C LEU A 70 -4.53 -40.89 -23.78
N LEU A 71 -4.44 -41.18 -22.49
CA LEU A 71 -4.54 -42.54 -21.96
C LEU A 71 -5.88 -43.19 -22.28
N LEU A 72 -7.00 -42.48 -22.12
CA LEU A 72 -8.33 -42.97 -22.49
C LEU A 72 -8.45 -43.25 -23.99
N THR A 73 -7.86 -42.40 -24.85
CA THR A 73 -7.87 -42.61 -26.30
C THR A 73 -7.05 -43.82 -26.71
N LEU A 74 -5.88 -44.03 -26.11
CA LEU A 74 -5.05 -45.21 -26.35
C LEU A 74 -5.76 -46.49 -25.88
N ALA A 75 -6.43 -46.45 -24.73
CA ALA A 75 -7.22 -47.57 -24.25
C ALA A 75 -8.39 -47.90 -25.21
N ALA A 76 -9.12 -46.88 -25.67
CA ALA A 76 -10.23 -47.07 -26.62
C ALA A 76 -9.76 -47.69 -27.96
N VAL A 77 -8.59 -47.28 -28.45
CA VAL A 77 -7.98 -47.86 -29.65
C VAL A 77 -7.56 -49.32 -29.40
N TYR A 78 -6.95 -49.61 -28.25
CA TYR A 78 -6.48 -50.96 -27.91
C TYR A 78 -7.63 -51.97 -27.79
N PHE A 79 -8.77 -51.57 -27.21
CA PHE A 79 -9.95 -52.44 -27.06
C PHE A 79 -10.88 -52.45 -28.28
N GLY A 80 -10.52 -51.80 -29.39
CA GLY A 80 -11.28 -51.82 -30.63
C GLY A 80 -11.27 -53.21 -31.28
N GLN A 81 -12.44 -53.74 -31.61
CA GLN A 81 -12.57 -55.09 -32.19
C GLN A 81 -12.34 -55.11 -33.71
N SER A 82 -12.42 -53.96 -34.38
CA SER A 82 -12.18 -53.81 -35.82
C SER A 82 -11.28 -52.63 -36.14
N LEU A 83 -10.56 -52.72 -37.26
CA LEU A 83 -9.70 -51.62 -37.75
C LEU A 83 -10.48 -50.31 -37.92
N GLN A 84 -11.76 -50.39 -38.33
CA GLN A 84 -12.63 -49.22 -38.43
C GLN A 84 -12.92 -48.58 -37.06
N GLN A 85 -13.20 -49.39 -36.04
CA GLN A 85 -13.42 -48.91 -34.66
C GLN A 85 -12.14 -48.30 -34.07
N MET A 86 -10.97 -48.90 -34.33
CA MET A 86 -9.67 -48.37 -33.93
C MET A 86 -9.39 -47.02 -34.61
N ALA A 87 -9.63 -46.91 -35.91
CA ALA A 87 -9.42 -45.67 -36.66
C ALA A 87 -10.36 -44.55 -36.20
N LEU A 88 -11.65 -44.85 -36.00
CA LEU A 88 -12.65 -43.89 -35.51
C LEU A 88 -12.33 -43.40 -34.09
N SER A 89 -11.95 -44.30 -33.18
CA SER A 89 -11.59 -43.94 -31.80
C SER A 89 -10.30 -43.11 -31.75
N GLY A 90 -9.29 -43.46 -32.55
CA GLY A 90 -8.06 -42.68 -32.67
C GLY A 90 -8.31 -41.27 -33.22
N ALA A 91 -9.06 -41.16 -34.32
CA ALA A 91 -9.38 -39.87 -34.92
C ALA A 91 -10.24 -39.00 -33.99
N GLY A 92 -11.28 -39.57 -33.38
CA GLY A 92 -12.13 -38.87 -32.42
C GLY A 92 -11.34 -38.40 -31.19
N GLY A 93 -10.45 -39.26 -30.68
CA GLY A 93 -9.53 -38.93 -29.60
C GLY A 93 -8.60 -37.76 -29.92
N ALA A 94 -7.99 -37.77 -31.11
CA ALA A 94 -7.13 -36.68 -31.58
C ALA A 94 -7.89 -35.34 -31.65
N VAL A 95 -9.12 -35.36 -32.19
CA VAL A 95 -9.98 -34.17 -32.25
C VAL A 95 -10.31 -33.65 -30.85
N LEU A 96 -10.67 -34.52 -29.90
CA LEU A 96 -10.97 -34.14 -28.52
C LEU A 96 -9.75 -33.55 -27.81
N ILE A 97 -8.56 -34.13 -27.99
CA ILE A 97 -7.31 -33.61 -27.42
C ILE A 97 -6.99 -32.23 -28.00
N ALA A 98 -7.11 -32.06 -29.32
CA ALA A 98 -6.87 -30.77 -29.99
C ALA A 98 -7.86 -29.70 -29.50
N ALA A 99 -9.15 -30.04 -29.40
CA ALA A 99 -10.19 -29.16 -28.88
C ALA A 99 -9.92 -28.77 -27.42
N LEU A 100 -9.57 -29.73 -26.56
CA LEU A 100 -9.25 -29.46 -25.16
C LEU A 100 -8.00 -28.56 -25.05
N TYR A 101 -6.95 -28.85 -25.82
CA TYR A 101 -5.74 -28.03 -25.83
C TYR A 101 -6.04 -26.58 -26.23
N TYR A 102 -6.84 -26.38 -27.27
CA TYR A 102 -7.27 -25.06 -27.71
C TYR A 102 -8.08 -24.32 -26.63
N MET A 103 -9.06 -24.99 -26.01
CA MET A 103 -9.85 -24.43 -24.91
C MET A 103 -8.97 -24.06 -23.70
N GLN A 104 -8.07 -24.96 -23.28
CA GLN A 104 -7.16 -24.72 -22.16
C GLN A 104 -6.25 -23.53 -22.43
N ARG A 105 -5.75 -23.37 -23.67
CA ARG A 105 -4.94 -22.21 -24.06
C ARG A 105 -5.73 -20.91 -23.94
N LYS A 106 -7.00 -20.90 -24.35
CA LYS A 106 -7.88 -19.72 -24.27
C LYS A 106 -8.23 -19.33 -22.82
N VAL A 107 -8.44 -20.31 -21.95
CA VAL A 107 -8.88 -20.08 -20.55
C VAL A 107 -7.70 -20.01 -19.55
N ARG A 108 -6.46 -20.17 -20.01
CA ARG A 108 -5.26 -20.28 -19.15
C ARG A 108 -5.09 -19.13 -18.15
N GLN A 109 -5.36 -17.90 -18.56
CA GLN A 109 -5.23 -16.73 -17.67
C GLN A 109 -6.23 -16.79 -16.51
N ASN A 110 -7.47 -17.21 -16.78
CA ASN A 110 -8.51 -17.33 -15.76
C ASN A 110 -8.20 -18.48 -14.79
N GLU A 111 -7.77 -19.63 -15.30
CA GLU A 111 -7.36 -20.77 -14.47
C GLU A 111 -6.16 -20.43 -13.56
N ASN A 112 -5.20 -19.62 -14.04
CA ASN A 112 -4.12 -19.12 -13.20
C ASN A 112 -4.64 -18.28 -12.02
N LEU A 113 -5.63 -17.40 -12.26
CA LEU A 113 -6.24 -16.57 -11.22
C LEU A 113 -7.06 -17.40 -10.23
N VAL A 114 -7.82 -18.38 -10.70
CA VAL A 114 -8.56 -19.32 -9.85
C VAL A 114 -7.59 -20.12 -8.99
N SER A 115 -6.54 -20.69 -9.58
CA SER A 115 -5.52 -21.44 -8.84
C SER A 115 -4.76 -20.55 -7.85
N LEU A 116 -4.54 -19.27 -8.15
CA LEU A 116 -3.95 -18.32 -7.22
C LEU A 116 -4.87 -18.08 -6.03
N ASN A 117 -6.17 -17.83 -6.28
CA ASN A 117 -7.15 -17.60 -5.23
C ASN A 117 -7.31 -18.83 -4.32
N GLU A 118 -7.39 -20.03 -4.90
CA GLU A 118 -7.38 -21.29 -4.13
C GLU A 118 -6.13 -21.42 -3.26
N LEU A 119 -4.96 -21.11 -3.82
CA LEU A 119 -3.70 -21.23 -3.11
C LEU A 119 -3.61 -20.25 -1.95
N LEU A 120 -4.02 -18.99 -2.16
CA LEU A 120 -4.05 -17.97 -1.12
C LEU A 120 -5.05 -18.34 -0.02
N GLY A 121 -6.27 -18.73 -0.40
CA GLY A 121 -7.32 -19.11 0.54
C GLY A 121 -6.94 -20.30 1.42
N ARG A 122 -6.37 -21.36 0.83
CA ARG A 122 -5.94 -22.56 1.59
C ARG A 122 -4.74 -22.33 2.51
N ASN A 123 -3.92 -21.31 2.23
CA ASN A 123 -2.68 -21.08 2.96
C ASN A 123 -2.67 -19.75 3.73
N ILE A 124 -3.84 -19.16 4.00
CA ILE A 124 -3.92 -17.84 4.62
C ILE A 124 -3.20 -17.77 5.98
N ASP A 125 -3.32 -18.82 6.80
CA ASP A 125 -2.66 -18.88 8.11
C ASP A 125 -1.15 -19.00 7.98
N ARG A 126 -0.67 -19.85 7.05
CA ARG A 126 0.77 -19.97 6.76
C ARG A 126 1.36 -18.69 6.17
N ILE A 127 0.57 -17.95 5.39
CA ILE A 127 0.96 -16.62 4.89
C ILE A 127 1.11 -15.68 6.08
N ARG A 128 0.14 -15.65 6.99
CA ARG A 128 0.16 -14.81 8.19
C ARG A 128 1.37 -15.13 9.08
N GLU A 129 1.64 -16.40 9.34
CA GLU A 129 2.83 -16.86 10.09
C GLU A 129 4.13 -16.42 9.41
N GLY A 130 4.23 -16.59 8.09
CA GLY A 130 5.41 -16.17 7.31
C GLY A 130 5.65 -14.65 7.37
N LEU A 131 4.59 -13.85 7.30
CA LEU A 131 4.67 -12.39 7.42
C LEU A 131 5.03 -11.95 8.84
N GLU A 132 4.57 -12.68 9.87
CA GLU A 132 4.95 -12.42 11.25
C GLU A 132 6.43 -12.75 11.50
N LEU A 133 6.96 -13.82 10.90
CA LEU A 133 8.40 -14.11 10.89
C LEU A 133 9.19 -12.98 10.21
N ASN A 134 8.70 -12.44 9.10
CA ASN A 134 9.34 -11.28 8.46
C ASN A 134 9.33 -10.04 9.37
N ARG A 135 8.26 -9.84 10.14
CA ARG A 135 8.18 -8.75 11.11
C ARG A 135 9.19 -8.92 12.25
N GLN A 136 9.32 -10.14 12.78
CA GLN A 136 10.31 -10.47 13.82
C GLN A 136 11.73 -10.22 13.32
N GLU A 137 12.04 -10.65 12.10
CA GLU A 137 13.30 -10.37 11.41
C GLU A 137 13.57 -8.86 11.29
N ALA A 138 12.58 -8.07 10.85
CA ALA A 138 12.73 -6.62 10.75
C ALA A 138 13.00 -5.95 12.11
N VAL A 139 12.42 -6.47 13.18
CA VAL A 139 12.65 -5.99 14.55
C VAL A 139 14.02 -6.44 15.08
N ALA A 140 14.51 -7.62 14.70
CA ALA A 140 15.83 -8.09 15.13
C ALA A 140 16.95 -7.18 14.57
N VAL A 141 16.82 -6.77 13.30
CA VAL A 141 17.77 -5.88 12.62
C VAL A 141 17.76 -4.45 13.17
N LEU A 142 16.72 -4.05 13.90
CA LEU A 142 16.55 -2.68 14.44
C LEU A 142 17.76 -2.19 15.24
N ARG A 143 18.45 -3.08 15.96
CA ARG A 143 19.62 -2.72 16.80
C ARG A 143 20.87 -2.41 15.97
N GLU A 144 20.95 -2.98 14.77
CA GLU A 144 22.12 -2.89 13.90
C GLU A 144 21.91 -1.82 12.82
N ASP A 145 20.72 -1.81 12.19
CA ASP A 145 20.38 -0.93 11.09
C ASP A 145 18.87 -0.59 11.11
N ASP A 146 18.56 0.56 11.68
CA ASP A 146 17.23 1.17 11.73
C ASP A 146 16.66 1.53 10.34
N VAL A 147 17.52 1.84 9.36
CA VAL A 147 17.09 2.11 7.97
C VAL A 147 16.64 0.82 7.32
N LEU A 148 17.44 -0.24 7.42
CA LEU A 148 17.08 -1.56 6.90
C LEU A 148 15.84 -2.11 7.60
N ALA A 149 15.71 -1.93 8.91
CA ALA A 149 14.50 -2.29 9.65
C ALA A 149 13.26 -1.57 9.11
N TYR A 150 13.36 -0.26 8.86
CA TYR A 150 12.27 0.52 8.26
C TYR A 150 11.90 0.01 6.86
N GLU A 151 12.89 -0.28 6.02
CA GLU A 151 12.66 -0.81 4.67
C GLU A 151 12.00 -2.18 4.69
N LYS A 152 12.44 -3.09 5.56
CA LYS A 152 11.81 -4.41 5.75
C LYS A 152 10.35 -4.26 6.20
N LEU A 153 10.07 -3.41 7.20
CA LEU A 153 8.70 -3.15 7.66
C LEU A 153 7.82 -2.53 6.57
N ARG A 154 8.37 -1.64 5.76
CA ARG A 154 7.69 -1.02 4.62
C ARG A 154 7.33 -2.01 3.52
N GLU A 155 8.20 -2.97 3.24
CA GLU A 155 7.92 -4.05 2.28
C GLU A 155 6.79 -4.97 2.78
N ILE A 156 6.83 -5.33 4.06
CA ILE A 156 5.82 -6.18 4.69
C ILE A 156 4.45 -5.49 4.77
N SER A 157 4.41 -4.17 4.99
CA SER A 157 3.15 -3.42 5.19
C SER A 157 2.23 -3.40 3.97
N VAL A 158 2.73 -3.77 2.78
CA VAL A 158 1.91 -3.98 1.59
C VAL A 158 0.88 -5.08 1.81
N LEU A 159 1.29 -6.15 2.50
CA LEU A 159 0.52 -7.36 2.72
C LEU A 159 -0.05 -7.43 4.13
N LEU A 160 0.77 -7.12 5.14
CA LEU A 160 0.37 -7.14 6.55
C LEU A 160 0.08 -5.71 7.00
N ARG A 161 -1.21 -5.32 6.90
CA ARG A 161 -1.67 -4.03 7.41
C ARG A 161 -2.06 -4.16 8.89
N GLY A 162 -1.69 -3.17 9.69
CA GLY A 162 -2.13 -3.08 11.07
C GLY A 162 -1.36 -2.05 11.88
N ASP A 163 -1.98 -1.62 12.97
CA ASP A 163 -1.51 -0.54 13.82
C ASP A 163 -0.15 -0.85 14.44
N ARG A 164 0.15 -2.12 14.71
CA ARG A 164 1.46 -2.55 15.22
C ARG A 164 2.60 -2.20 14.28
N ILE A 165 2.48 -2.51 12.98
CA ILE A 165 3.53 -2.24 11.99
C ILE A 165 3.60 -0.74 11.68
N ALA A 166 2.44 -0.08 11.60
CA ALA A 166 2.40 1.36 11.42
C ALA A 166 3.10 2.10 12.57
N ARG A 167 2.84 1.74 13.84
CA ARG A 167 3.50 2.33 15.01
C ARG A 167 5.01 2.12 14.97
N GLN A 168 5.48 0.91 14.64
CA GLN A 168 6.92 0.63 14.51
C GLN A 168 7.58 1.47 13.41
N ARG A 169 6.92 1.65 12.26
CA ARG A 169 7.42 2.50 11.17
C ARG A 169 7.44 3.98 11.55
N VAL A 170 6.40 4.47 12.23
CA VAL A 170 6.33 5.85 12.72
C VAL A 170 7.46 6.13 13.71
N ALA A 171 7.70 5.22 14.66
CA ALA A 171 8.79 5.35 15.62
C ALA A 171 10.17 5.45 14.93
N LEU A 172 10.40 4.65 13.89
CA LEU A 172 11.62 4.73 13.08
C LEU A 172 11.72 6.06 12.31
N LEU A 173 10.64 6.49 11.67
CA LEU A 173 10.60 7.74 10.90
C LEU A 173 10.89 8.97 11.75
N HIS A 174 10.50 8.96 13.02
CA HIS A 174 10.78 10.07 13.93
C HIS A 174 12.30 10.34 14.07
N GLY A 175 13.14 9.29 14.05
CA GLY A 175 14.61 9.40 14.11
C GLY A 175 15.26 9.94 12.84
N PHE A 176 14.54 9.98 11.72
CA PHE A 176 15.07 10.37 10.42
C PHE A 176 14.79 11.83 10.08
N GLN A 177 15.74 12.48 9.41
CA GLN A 177 15.54 13.79 8.82
C GLN A 177 14.78 13.64 7.50
N LEU A 178 13.50 13.98 7.51
CA LEU A 178 12.63 13.88 6.34
C LEU A 178 12.96 14.93 5.30
N ARG A 179 12.97 14.53 4.02
CA ARG A 179 13.25 15.42 2.89
C ARG A 179 12.27 15.20 1.73
N LYS A 180 12.17 16.21 0.86
CA LYS A 180 11.23 16.23 -0.27
C LYS A 180 11.56 15.20 -1.36
N ASP A 181 12.80 14.76 -1.48
CA ASP A 181 13.27 13.74 -2.44
C ASP A 181 12.94 12.31 -2.00
N MET A 182 12.60 12.10 -0.73
CA MET A 182 12.35 10.78 -0.18
C MET A 182 10.98 10.23 -0.61
N ASN A 183 10.90 8.91 -0.73
CA ASN A 183 9.64 8.20 -0.95
C ASN A 183 8.82 8.10 0.35
N LEU A 184 8.34 9.24 0.85
CA LEU A 184 7.51 9.35 2.05
C LEU A 184 6.08 8.85 1.80
N GLU A 185 5.45 8.35 2.86
CA GLU A 185 4.07 7.86 2.85
C GLU A 185 3.36 8.27 4.13
N LEU A 186 2.03 8.40 4.09
CA LEU A 186 1.23 8.79 5.26
C LEU A 186 -0.03 7.95 5.42
N GLU A 187 -0.76 7.71 4.32
CA GLU A 187 -2.02 6.94 4.32
C GLU A 187 -1.93 5.52 4.92
N GLN A 188 -0.77 4.88 4.81
CA GLN A 188 -0.53 3.53 5.36
C GLN A 188 -0.04 3.56 6.81
N LEU A 189 0.30 4.73 7.34
CA LEU A 189 0.80 4.93 8.70
C LEU A 189 -0.29 5.45 9.65
N LEU A 190 -1.44 5.84 9.12
CA LEU A 190 -2.59 6.27 9.93
C LEU A 190 -3.03 5.13 10.86
N LEU A 191 -2.96 5.41 12.15
CA LEU A 191 -3.40 4.53 13.23
C LEU A 191 -4.87 4.79 13.53
N ARG A 192 -5.53 3.82 14.19
CA ARG A 192 -6.91 4.04 14.67
C ARG A 192 -6.91 4.95 15.88
N ASP A 193 -6.02 4.67 16.82
CA ASP A 193 -5.89 5.41 18.06
C ASP A 193 -4.94 6.61 17.91
N PHE A 194 -5.02 7.53 18.87
CA PHE A 194 -4.08 8.63 18.95
C PHE A 194 -2.66 8.12 19.25
N GLU A 195 -1.68 8.61 18.50
CA GLU A 195 -0.27 8.31 18.71
C GLU A 195 0.54 9.61 18.54
N PRO A 196 1.23 10.10 19.59
CA PRO A 196 1.97 11.36 19.54
C PRO A 196 3.00 11.41 18.40
N LEU A 197 3.78 10.33 18.23
CA LEU A 197 4.80 10.28 17.18
C LEU A 197 4.20 10.35 15.76
N LEU A 198 2.97 9.88 15.57
CA LEU A 198 2.26 9.99 14.30
C LEU A 198 1.82 11.44 14.05
N ALA A 199 1.32 12.14 15.08
CA ALA A 199 0.95 13.54 14.96
C ALA A 199 2.15 14.44 14.64
N GLU A 200 3.30 14.21 15.30
CA GLU A 200 4.56 14.89 14.96
C GLU A 200 4.99 14.62 13.51
N TYR A 201 4.95 13.34 13.10
CA TYR A 201 5.26 12.95 11.72
C TYR A 201 4.31 13.64 10.71
N ILE A 202 3.02 13.72 11.01
CA ILE A 202 2.04 14.45 10.18
C ILE A 202 2.43 15.93 10.07
N GLY A 203 2.82 16.57 11.17
CA GLY A 203 3.28 17.96 11.19
C GLY A 203 4.51 18.20 10.31
N GLU A 204 5.49 17.29 10.37
CA GLU A 204 6.67 17.34 9.49
C GLU A 204 6.29 17.14 8.01
N ILE A 205 5.41 16.18 7.71
CA ILE A 205 4.92 15.94 6.35
C ILE A 205 4.17 17.16 5.81
N ALA A 206 3.38 17.85 6.63
CA ALA A 206 2.67 19.07 6.22
C ALA A 206 3.61 20.23 5.82
N ARG A 207 4.88 20.20 6.27
CA ARG A 207 5.93 21.15 5.87
C ARG A 207 6.72 20.66 4.65
N VAL A 208 7.12 19.38 4.66
CA VAL A 208 8.01 18.79 3.64
C VAL A 208 7.23 18.43 2.37
N ARG A 209 6.15 17.66 2.48
CA ARG A 209 5.33 17.16 1.36
C ARG A 209 3.83 17.35 1.64
N PRO A 210 3.30 18.58 1.61
CA PRO A 210 1.91 18.88 1.94
C PRO A 210 0.90 18.14 1.04
N GLU A 211 1.29 17.70 -0.15
CA GLU A 211 0.48 16.89 -1.07
C GLU A 211 0.12 15.50 -0.52
N LEU A 212 0.87 14.98 0.45
CA LEU A 212 0.56 13.72 1.14
C LEU A 212 -0.54 13.88 2.19
N ILE A 213 -0.86 15.12 2.61
CA ILE A 213 -1.98 15.41 3.48
C ILE A 213 -3.27 15.26 2.67
N LYS A 214 -3.95 14.15 2.91
CA LYS A 214 -5.18 13.75 2.23
C LYS A 214 -6.35 13.72 3.21
N ASP A 215 -7.54 13.50 2.67
CA ASP A 215 -8.78 13.47 3.42
C ASP A 215 -8.74 12.56 4.67
N ARG A 216 -8.19 11.33 4.59
CA ARG A 216 -8.08 10.45 5.77
C ARG A 216 -7.17 11.02 6.86
N THR A 217 -6.11 11.74 6.48
CA THR A 217 -5.23 12.45 7.41
C THR A 217 -5.98 13.61 8.07
N LEU A 218 -6.74 14.39 7.30
CA LEU A 218 -7.53 15.51 7.82
C LEU A 218 -8.59 15.05 8.81
N ARG A 219 -9.27 13.92 8.54
CA ARG A 219 -10.19 13.29 9.51
C ARG A 219 -9.48 12.84 10.77
N TYR A 220 -8.32 12.18 10.64
CA TYR A 220 -7.54 11.75 11.80
C TYR A 220 -7.16 12.94 12.69
N VAL A 221 -6.61 13.99 12.10
CA VAL A 221 -6.23 15.21 12.82
C VAL A 221 -7.42 15.92 13.45
N LYS A 222 -8.55 16.02 12.74
CA LYS A 222 -9.80 16.59 13.29
C LYS A 222 -10.33 15.79 14.47
N ASN A 223 -10.29 14.46 14.39
CA ASN A 223 -10.77 13.58 15.47
C ASN A 223 -9.91 13.68 16.73
N TYR A 224 -8.61 13.92 16.56
CA TYR A 224 -7.64 14.00 17.66
C TYR A 224 -7.12 15.41 17.91
N GLU A 225 -7.88 16.44 17.52
CA GLU A 225 -7.44 17.83 17.55
C GLU A 225 -7.08 18.31 18.96
N ALA A 226 -7.89 17.93 19.96
CA ALA A 226 -7.64 18.26 21.37
C ALA A 226 -6.34 17.64 21.88
N GLN A 227 -6.11 16.35 21.60
CA GLN A 227 -4.90 15.65 22.00
C GLN A 227 -3.66 16.22 21.30
N ILE A 228 -3.79 16.63 20.03
CA ILE A 228 -2.68 17.28 19.30
C ILE A 228 -2.37 18.63 19.93
N LEU A 229 -3.37 19.41 20.34
CA LEU A 229 -3.17 20.71 20.99
C LEU A 229 -2.39 20.61 22.31
N GLU A 230 -2.54 19.52 23.05
CA GLU A 230 -1.82 19.26 24.31
C GLU A 230 -0.34 18.91 24.09
N MET A 231 0.06 18.58 22.86
CA MET A 231 1.44 18.24 22.53
C MET A 231 2.36 19.46 22.45
N ASP A 232 3.66 19.22 22.62
CA ASP A 232 4.67 20.21 22.23
C ASP A 232 4.53 20.53 20.73
N LYS A 233 4.47 21.83 20.41
CA LYS A 233 4.21 22.36 19.06
C LYS A 233 2.90 21.87 18.43
N GLY A 234 1.93 21.43 19.23
CA GLY A 234 0.61 20.99 18.76
C GLY A 234 -0.08 22.00 17.84
N ARG A 235 -0.04 23.27 18.23
CA ARG A 235 -0.60 24.37 17.45
C ARG A 235 0.08 24.54 16.08
N ASP A 236 1.40 24.40 16.02
CA ASP A 236 2.16 24.45 14.77
C ASP A 236 1.84 23.28 13.84
N ILE A 237 1.65 22.09 14.41
CA ILE A 237 1.24 20.89 13.67
C ILE A 237 -0.12 21.15 13.01
N LEU A 238 -1.09 21.64 13.79
CA LEU A 238 -2.45 21.90 13.32
C LEU A 238 -2.50 23.02 12.28
N ALA A 239 -1.75 24.11 12.49
CA ALA A 239 -1.58 25.16 11.50
C ALA A 239 -0.92 24.65 10.21
N GLY A 240 0.10 23.79 10.34
CA GLY A 240 0.77 23.14 9.21
C GLY A 240 -0.21 22.29 8.39
N VAL A 241 -1.02 21.47 9.05
CA VAL A 241 -2.03 20.60 8.42
C VAL A 241 -3.15 21.42 7.78
N ALA A 242 -3.67 22.43 8.48
CA ALA A 242 -4.67 23.36 7.96
C ALA A 242 -4.15 24.05 6.69
N GLY A 243 -2.91 24.54 6.72
CA GLY A 243 -2.28 25.15 5.56
C GLY A 243 -2.07 24.19 4.38
N ALA A 244 -1.78 22.91 4.64
CA ALA A 244 -1.70 21.91 3.59
C ALA A 244 -3.08 21.64 2.94
N ALA A 245 -4.17 21.70 3.72
CA ALA A 245 -5.53 21.51 3.23
C ALA A 245 -5.97 22.62 2.25
N VAL A 246 -5.49 23.86 2.44
CA VAL A 246 -5.79 25.03 1.57
C VAL A 246 -5.44 24.79 0.09
N ARG A 247 -4.57 23.83 -0.20
CA ARG A 247 -4.19 23.48 -1.58
C ARG A 247 -5.40 23.12 -2.46
N LEU A 248 -6.44 22.51 -1.89
CA LEU A 248 -7.59 21.99 -2.63
C LEU A 248 -8.91 22.61 -2.14
N LYS A 249 -9.67 23.21 -3.06
CA LYS A 249 -10.99 23.83 -2.78
C LYS A 249 -11.92 22.89 -2.00
N ARG A 250 -12.02 21.63 -2.43
CA ARG A 250 -12.83 20.61 -1.75
C ARG A 250 -12.44 20.44 -0.27
N TYR A 251 -11.15 20.48 0.05
CA TYR A 251 -10.71 20.33 1.44
C TYR A 251 -11.00 21.59 2.25
N VAL A 252 -10.90 22.77 1.65
CA VAL A 252 -11.29 24.02 2.29
C VAL A 252 -12.77 24.01 2.69
N LEU A 253 -13.65 23.56 1.80
CA LEU A 253 -15.09 23.47 2.09
C LEU A 253 -15.40 22.43 3.18
N LEU A 254 -14.81 21.23 3.09
CA LEU A 254 -15.07 20.14 4.04
C LEU A 254 -14.49 20.39 5.44
N TYR A 255 -13.37 21.11 5.52
CA TYR A 255 -12.61 21.34 6.76
C TYR A 255 -12.51 22.83 7.11
N SER A 256 -13.50 23.63 6.69
CA SER A 256 -13.52 25.09 6.91
C SER A 256 -13.38 25.46 8.38
N GLY A 257 -14.03 24.71 9.28
CA GLY A 257 -13.94 24.93 10.72
C GLY A 257 -12.53 24.70 11.29
N LEU A 258 -11.82 23.67 10.82
CA LEU A 258 -10.44 23.39 11.22
C LEU A 258 -9.52 24.51 10.73
N ILE A 259 -9.63 24.86 9.44
CA ILE A 259 -8.81 25.92 8.83
C ILE A 259 -9.07 27.26 9.53
N GLY A 260 -10.33 27.59 9.79
CA GLY A 260 -10.72 28.83 10.44
C GLY A 260 -10.26 28.97 11.89
N ARG A 261 -9.94 27.88 12.60
CA ARG A 261 -9.35 27.95 13.95
C ARG A 261 -7.86 28.28 13.92
N TYR A 262 -7.12 27.77 12.94
CA TYR A 262 -5.67 27.96 12.82
C TYR A 262 -5.27 28.99 11.76
N ILE A 263 -6.23 29.75 11.25
CA ILE A 263 -6.03 30.71 10.15
C ILE A 263 -4.97 31.77 10.47
N GLN A 264 -4.91 32.19 11.73
CA GLN A 264 -3.96 33.20 12.21
C GLN A 264 -2.51 32.71 12.14
N ASP A 265 -2.30 31.40 12.19
CA ASP A 265 -0.98 30.77 12.27
C ASP A 265 -0.55 30.20 10.90
N LEU A 266 -1.34 30.46 9.84
CA LEU A 266 -1.01 30.03 8.49
C LEU A 266 0.18 30.84 7.93
N PRO A 267 1.13 30.17 7.24
CA PRO A 267 2.14 30.84 6.43
C PRO A 267 1.51 31.80 5.41
N LYS A 268 2.15 32.97 5.18
CA LYS A 268 1.66 34.04 4.29
C LYS A 268 1.22 33.52 2.92
N ASP A 269 2.03 32.69 2.30
CA ASP A 269 1.79 32.07 0.99
C ASP A 269 0.52 31.21 0.96
N ARG A 270 0.26 30.46 2.04
CA ARG A 270 -0.91 29.61 2.17
C ARG A 270 -2.17 30.43 2.48
N PHE A 271 -2.04 31.45 3.33
CA PHE A 271 -3.13 32.38 3.62
C PHE A 271 -3.54 33.17 2.37
N LEU A 272 -2.57 33.67 1.60
CA LEU A 272 -2.81 34.34 0.32
C LEU A 272 -3.57 33.45 -0.67
N ARG A 273 -3.18 32.19 -0.77
CA ARG A 273 -3.89 31.20 -1.60
C ARG A 273 -5.33 31.02 -1.14
N LEU A 274 -5.59 30.93 0.17
CA LEU A 274 -6.95 30.81 0.70
C LEU A 274 -7.79 32.04 0.35
N SER A 275 -7.24 33.24 0.53
CA SER A 275 -7.90 34.50 0.19
C SER A 275 -8.32 34.52 -1.28
N ARG A 276 -7.36 34.28 -2.20
CA ARG A 276 -7.63 34.23 -3.65
C ARG A 276 -8.66 33.18 -4.03
N LEU A 277 -8.63 32.02 -3.36
CA LEU A 277 -9.58 30.95 -3.61
C LEU A 277 -11.02 31.35 -3.26
N ILE A 278 -11.21 32.07 -2.15
CA ILE A 278 -12.51 32.56 -1.71
C ILE A 278 -13.01 33.64 -2.66
N THR A 279 -12.16 34.62 -3.00
CA THR A 279 -12.51 35.68 -3.96
C THR A 279 -12.91 35.11 -5.34
N ALA A 280 -12.21 34.07 -5.80
CA ALA A 280 -12.51 33.41 -7.08
C ALA A 280 -13.79 32.53 -7.06
N SER A 281 -14.41 32.32 -5.89
CA SER A 281 -15.58 31.45 -5.76
C SER A 281 -16.54 32.00 -4.68
N PRO A 282 -17.15 33.17 -4.92
CA PRO A 282 -17.94 33.88 -3.91
C PRO A 282 -19.27 33.18 -3.56
N HIS A 283 -19.80 32.34 -4.46
CA HIS A 283 -21.09 31.67 -4.27
C HIS A 283 -21.02 30.36 -3.47
N GLU A 284 -19.82 29.96 -3.03
CA GLU A 284 -19.64 28.72 -2.27
C GLU A 284 -19.99 28.91 -0.80
N ALA A 285 -20.49 27.84 -0.17
CA ALA A 285 -20.77 27.82 1.26
C ALA A 285 -19.46 27.67 2.07
N TRP A 286 -18.76 28.79 2.28
CA TRP A 286 -17.50 28.83 3.06
C TRP A 286 -17.69 28.65 4.57
N ASN A 287 -18.94 28.59 5.05
CA ASN A 287 -19.28 28.36 6.46
C ASN A 287 -18.59 29.35 7.43
N GLY A 288 -18.56 30.63 7.07
CA GLY A 288 -17.96 31.71 7.87
C GLY A 288 -16.43 31.83 7.77
N LEU A 289 -15.78 30.99 6.95
CA LEU A 289 -14.34 31.09 6.70
C LEU A 289 -13.97 32.37 5.93
N ASP A 290 -14.83 32.80 5.02
CA ASP A 290 -14.74 34.04 4.25
C ASP A 290 -14.66 35.28 5.16
N GLN A 291 -15.52 35.36 6.17
CA GLN A 291 -15.51 36.44 7.16
C GLN A 291 -14.20 36.45 7.96
N LYS A 292 -13.80 35.29 8.49
CA LYS A 292 -12.53 35.15 9.23
C LYS A 292 -11.31 35.50 8.39
N VAL A 293 -11.31 35.15 7.11
CA VAL A 293 -10.23 35.53 6.17
C VAL A 293 -10.18 37.04 5.99
N ALA A 294 -11.33 37.70 5.84
CA ALA A 294 -11.40 39.15 5.72
C ALA A 294 -10.87 39.86 6.98
N GLU A 295 -11.25 39.38 8.16
CA GLU A 295 -10.76 39.88 9.46
C GLU A 295 -9.24 39.73 9.59
N VAL A 296 -8.69 38.55 9.27
CA VAL A 296 -7.25 38.29 9.34
C VAL A 296 -6.50 39.16 8.32
N ARG A 297 -7.04 39.32 7.11
CA ARG A 297 -6.43 40.15 6.06
C ARG A 297 -6.35 41.60 6.51
N GLU A 298 -7.43 42.16 7.04
CA GLU A 298 -7.45 43.54 7.54
C GLU A 298 -6.51 43.71 8.75
N ALA A 299 -6.47 42.74 9.66
CA ALA A 299 -5.63 42.82 10.86
C ALA A 299 -4.12 42.67 10.58
N LYS A 300 -3.73 41.78 9.65
CA LYS A 300 -2.32 41.40 9.43
C LYS A 300 -1.72 41.87 8.10
N TYR A 301 -2.53 42.04 7.06
CA TYR A 301 -2.07 42.20 5.69
C TYR A 301 -2.68 43.41 4.96
N ARG A 302 -3.34 44.35 5.67
CA ARG A 302 -3.99 45.53 5.08
C ARG A 302 -3.11 46.33 4.12
N TRP A 303 -1.82 46.44 4.44
CA TRP A 303 -0.84 47.21 3.68
C TRP A 303 0.03 46.33 2.77
N ASP A 304 -0.29 45.05 2.65
CA ASP A 304 0.47 44.10 1.85
C ASP A 304 -0.06 44.10 0.40
N PRO A 305 0.75 44.50 -0.61
CA PRO A 305 0.29 44.64 -1.98
C PRO A 305 -0.08 43.30 -2.65
N ASP A 306 0.30 42.16 -2.05
CA ASP A 306 -0.03 40.84 -2.59
C ASP A 306 -1.52 40.44 -2.41
N PHE A 307 -2.26 41.15 -1.54
CA PHE A 307 -3.58 40.77 -0.96
C PHE A 307 -4.81 41.54 -1.46
#